data_AF-A0AAD8I5F7-F1
#
_entry.id   AF-A0AAD8I5F7-F1
#
_cell.length_a   1.000
_cell.length_b   1.000
_cell.length_c   1.000
_cell.angle_alpha   90.00
_cell.angle_beta   90.00
_cell.angle_gamma   90.00
#
_symmetry.space_group_name_H-M   'P 1'
#
loop_
_entity.id
_entity.type
_entity.pdbx_description
1 polymer ?
#
loop_
_entity_poly.entity_id
_entity_poly.type
_entity_poly.pdbx_seq_one_letter_code
_entity_poly.pdbx_strand_id
1 'polypeptide(L)'
;MLDNEIDPEVDSEWCFEQGECPLDRGGYFIVKGTEKVILIQEQLSKNRIIIDTDKKGCVHASVMSSTEAQKSKTVIVMEKEKIYLSLNQFEKKVPMGMESDQEVVQMFGRDLRYGALLLPSIEECASHHVYTQQEALEFLEGKVAKSRFYSASVEKEGRAMVILRDVFVANIPVRENDFRLKCMYVAVMLRRMMEAIINKDAMDDKYRRISLLETINKFPFHYLFTYYHFQRCLRERMLGVEELELMSAEELHAPNSYLIILNGLILGKHRRPKQFAQAMRKL
;
A
#
# COMPACT_ATOMS: atom_id res chain seq x y z
N MET A 1 12.87 -29.62 -22.37
CA MET A 1 14.24 -29.46 -21.83
C MET A 1 14.56 -28.00 -22.06
N LEU A 2 14.65 -27.22 -20.98
CA LEU A 2 14.92 -25.78 -21.06
C LEU A 2 16.44 -25.63 -21.15
N ASP A 3 16.91 -25.27 -22.33
CA ASP A 3 18.31 -24.93 -22.56
C ASP A 3 18.63 -23.62 -21.83
N ASN A 4 19.56 -23.71 -20.89
CA ASN A 4 20.15 -22.57 -20.19
C ASN A 4 21.09 -21.85 -21.16
N GLU A 5 20.59 -20.88 -21.92
CA GLU A 5 21.45 -19.90 -22.60
C GLU A 5 22.03 -18.96 -21.54
N ILE A 6 23.31 -19.16 -21.26
CA ILE A 6 24.14 -18.32 -20.39
C ILE A 6 24.43 -17.02 -21.16
N ASP A 7 24.11 -15.88 -20.54
CA ASP A 7 24.42 -14.54 -21.05
C ASP A 7 25.94 -14.40 -21.29
N PRO A 8 26.40 -14.17 -22.54
CA PRO A 8 27.81 -14.28 -22.88
C PRO A 8 28.51 -12.94 -22.70
N GLU A 9 28.74 -12.45 -21.46
CA GLU A 9 29.63 -11.28 -21.29
C GLU A 9 30.24 -11.06 -19.90
N VAL A 10 30.65 -12.12 -19.21
CA VAL A 10 31.75 -12.04 -18.23
C VAL A 10 32.90 -12.87 -18.74
N ASP A 11 34.01 -12.20 -19.06
CA ASP A 11 35.21 -12.83 -19.61
C ASP A 11 35.73 -13.90 -18.62
N SER A 12 35.71 -15.16 -19.05
CA SER A 12 36.07 -16.29 -18.21
C SER A 12 37.52 -16.21 -17.75
N GLU A 13 38.37 -15.57 -18.55
CA GLU A 13 39.79 -15.33 -18.24
C GLU A 13 39.93 -14.33 -17.08
N TRP A 14 39.12 -13.28 -17.05
CA TRP A 14 39.11 -12.30 -15.95
C TRP A 14 38.60 -12.91 -14.64
N CYS A 15 37.55 -13.73 -14.67
CA CYS A 15 37.07 -14.46 -13.48
C CYS A 15 38.18 -15.33 -12.89
N PHE A 16 38.93 -16.03 -13.75
CA PHE A 16 40.05 -16.87 -13.33
C PHE A 16 41.17 -16.05 -12.67
N GLU A 17 41.54 -14.91 -13.25
CA GLU A 17 42.54 -14.01 -12.67
C GLU A 17 42.15 -13.45 -11.29
N GLN A 18 40.85 -13.25 -11.06
CA GLN A 18 40.33 -12.74 -9.78
C GLN A 18 39.99 -13.84 -8.78
N GLY A 19 40.15 -15.13 -9.14
CA GLY A 19 39.78 -16.27 -8.30
C GLY A 19 38.26 -16.44 -8.13
N GLU A 20 37.47 -15.87 -9.03
CA GLU A 20 36.00 -15.92 -9.03
C GLU A 20 35.51 -17.04 -9.95
N CYS A 21 34.36 -17.64 -9.61
CA CYS A 21 33.77 -18.68 -10.45
C CYS A 21 32.98 -18.05 -11.62
N PRO A 22 33.31 -18.33 -12.90
CA PRO A 22 32.60 -17.76 -14.05
C PRO A 22 31.15 -18.28 -14.19
N LEU A 23 30.78 -19.33 -13.47
CA LEU A 23 29.41 -19.88 -13.43
C LEU A 23 28.60 -19.36 -12.24
N ASP A 24 29.18 -18.52 -11.39
CA ASP A 24 28.44 -17.89 -10.31
C ASP A 24 27.38 -16.93 -10.87
N ARG A 25 26.13 -17.12 -10.44
CA ARG A 25 25.00 -16.28 -10.85
C ARG A 25 24.95 -14.96 -10.10
N GLY A 26 25.75 -14.79 -9.05
CA GLY A 26 25.77 -13.61 -8.19
C GLY A 26 24.44 -13.39 -7.47
N GLY A 27 24.09 -12.12 -7.22
CA GLY A 27 22.80 -11.75 -6.59
C GLY A 27 22.81 -11.74 -5.05
N TYR A 28 24.00 -11.67 -4.46
CA TYR A 28 24.22 -11.61 -3.02
C TYR A 28 25.27 -10.55 -2.66
N PHE A 29 25.33 -10.20 -1.38
CA PHE A 29 26.28 -9.25 -0.82
C PHE A 29 27.31 -9.98 0.03
N ILE A 30 28.59 -9.62 -0.09
CA ILE A 30 29.63 -10.10 0.82
C ILE A 30 29.77 -9.06 1.95
N VAL A 31 29.32 -9.41 3.16
CA VAL A 31 29.40 -8.54 4.35
C VAL A 31 30.29 -9.19 5.39
N LYS A 32 31.45 -8.57 5.67
CA LYS A 32 32.47 -9.09 6.60
C LYS A 32 32.90 -10.54 6.28
N GLY A 33 33.08 -10.84 5.00
CA GLY A 33 33.48 -12.18 4.54
C GLY A 33 32.36 -13.23 4.58
N THR A 34 31.10 -12.83 4.79
CA THR A 34 29.94 -13.73 4.70
C THR A 34 28.99 -13.29 3.60
N GLU A 35 28.60 -14.23 2.75
CA GLU A 35 27.59 -13.99 1.71
C GLU A 35 26.19 -13.87 2.31
N LYS A 36 25.45 -12.86 1.86
CA LYS A 36 24.10 -12.52 2.32
C LYS A 36 23.20 -12.26 1.12
N VAL A 37 22.13 -13.03 1.01
CA VAL A 37 21.10 -12.84 -0.03
C VAL A 37 19.95 -12.02 0.57
N ILE A 38 19.45 -11.04 -0.18
CA ILE A 38 18.18 -10.38 0.16
C ILE A 38 17.07 -11.15 -0.53
N LEU A 39 16.19 -11.76 0.26
CA LEU A 39 15.01 -12.43 -0.27
C LEU A 39 13.96 -11.40 -0.69
N ILE A 40 13.44 -11.57 -1.90
CA ILE A 40 12.29 -10.80 -2.37
C ILE A 40 11.07 -11.26 -1.55
N GLN A 41 10.42 -10.30 -0.89
CA GLN A 41 9.19 -10.55 -0.16
C GLN A 41 8.03 -9.82 -0.81
N GLU A 42 6.97 -10.57 -1.11
CA GLU A 42 5.71 -10.01 -1.56
C GLU A 42 5.02 -9.28 -0.40
N GLN A 43 4.61 -8.04 -0.65
CA GLN A 43 3.76 -7.29 0.28
C GLN A 43 2.39 -7.04 -0.34
N LEU A 44 1.39 -6.96 0.55
CA LEU A 44 0.04 -6.55 0.18
C LEU A 44 0.07 -5.13 -0.38
N SER A 45 -0.65 -4.94 -1.49
CA SER A 45 -0.83 -3.64 -2.12
C SER A 45 -1.35 -2.61 -1.11
N LYS A 46 -0.61 -1.51 -0.95
CA LYS A 46 -1.02 -0.39 -0.09
C LYS A 46 -2.05 0.49 -0.78
N ASN A 47 -2.83 1.23 0.02
CA ASN A 47 -3.84 2.19 -0.42
C ASN A 47 -4.92 1.62 -1.36
N ARG A 48 -5.03 0.28 -1.42
CA ARG A 48 -6.03 -0.44 -2.20
C ARG A 48 -7.08 -1.03 -1.25
N ILE A 49 -8.35 -0.85 -1.62
CA ILE A 49 -9.46 -1.54 -0.96
C ILE A 49 -9.42 -3.01 -1.39
N ILE A 50 -9.42 -3.91 -0.42
CA ILE A 50 -9.45 -5.36 -0.61
C ILE A 50 -10.72 -5.89 0.05
N ILE A 51 -11.54 -6.59 -0.71
CA ILE A 51 -12.73 -7.29 -0.19
C ILE A 51 -12.39 -8.77 -0.01
N ASP A 52 -12.48 -9.27 1.22
CA ASP A 52 -12.18 -10.65 1.60
C ASP A 52 -13.28 -11.20 2.51
N THR A 53 -13.30 -12.51 2.69
CA THR A 53 -14.22 -13.20 3.59
C THR A 53 -13.44 -13.78 4.77
N ASP A 54 -13.87 -13.48 6.00
CA ASP A 54 -13.25 -14.08 7.19
C ASP A 54 -13.56 -15.59 7.27
N LYS A 55 -12.82 -16.33 8.12
CA LYS A 55 -13.02 -17.77 8.36
C LYS A 55 -14.46 -18.14 8.74
N LYS A 56 -15.22 -17.19 9.28
CA LYS A 56 -16.63 -17.35 9.66
C LYS A 56 -17.61 -17.14 8.49
N GLY A 57 -17.13 -16.79 7.30
CA GLY A 57 -17.97 -16.46 6.16
C GLY A 57 -18.43 -14.99 6.11
N CYS A 58 -18.02 -14.15 7.07
CA CYS A 58 -18.38 -12.74 7.09
C CYS A 58 -17.54 -11.94 6.09
N VAL A 59 -18.21 -11.19 5.22
CA VAL A 59 -17.56 -10.29 4.26
C VAL A 59 -16.99 -9.08 5.00
N HIS A 60 -15.76 -8.71 4.67
CA HIS A 60 -15.13 -7.50 5.16
C HIS A 60 -14.31 -6.82 4.07
N ALA A 61 -14.26 -5.50 4.15
CA ALA A 61 -13.41 -4.66 3.34
C ALA A 61 -12.24 -4.16 4.20
N SER A 62 -11.03 -4.14 3.65
CA SER A 62 -9.88 -3.57 4.34
C SER A 62 -9.02 -2.72 3.42
N VAL A 63 -8.40 -1.69 3.99
CA VAL A 63 -7.39 -0.88 3.32
C VAL A 63 -6.19 -0.70 4.25
N MET A 64 -5.01 -1.03 3.75
CA MET A 64 -3.74 -0.68 4.38
C MET A 64 -3.30 0.68 3.87
N SER A 65 -3.60 1.73 4.62
CA SER A 65 -3.20 3.10 4.31
C SER A 65 -1.73 3.30 4.65
N SER A 66 -0.96 3.87 3.73
CA SER A 66 0.41 4.28 3.98
C SER A 66 0.67 5.62 3.30
N THR A 67 1.05 6.58 4.12
CA THR A 67 1.62 7.86 3.73
C THR A 67 3.07 7.89 4.17
N GLU A 68 3.78 8.98 3.86
CA GLU A 68 5.13 9.22 4.38
C GLU A 68 5.13 9.34 5.91
N ALA A 69 4.11 9.98 6.47
CA ALA A 69 4.00 10.25 7.89
C ALA A 69 3.49 9.06 8.73
N GLN A 70 2.60 8.24 8.18
CA GLN A 70 1.90 7.23 8.97
C GLN A 70 1.41 6.02 8.17
N LYS A 71 1.24 4.91 8.88
CA LYS A 71 0.60 3.69 8.37
C LYS A 71 -0.59 3.36 9.25
N SER A 72 -1.72 3.10 8.64
CA SER A 72 -2.93 2.69 9.35
C SER A 72 -3.66 1.58 8.60
N LYS A 73 -4.37 0.73 9.33
CA LYS A 73 -5.24 -0.29 8.74
C LYS A 73 -6.67 0.05 9.11
N THR A 74 -7.50 0.26 8.11
CA THR A 74 -8.95 0.43 8.29
C THR A 74 -9.65 -0.83 7.83
N VAL A 75 -10.55 -1.35 8.68
CA VAL A 75 -11.35 -2.54 8.36
C VAL A 75 -12.83 -2.22 8.59
N ILE A 76 -13.65 -2.52 7.59
CA ILE A 76 -15.10 -2.46 7.67
C ILE A 76 -15.61 -3.89 7.55
N VAL A 77 -16.47 -4.31 8.46
CA VAL A 77 -16.98 -5.67 8.52
C VAL A 77 -18.51 -5.66 8.56
N MET A 78 -19.11 -6.63 7.87
CA MET A 78 -20.54 -6.91 8.04
C MET A 78 -20.72 -8.06 9.04
N GLU A 79 -21.41 -7.79 10.15
CA GLU A 79 -21.76 -8.78 11.17
C GLU A 79 -23.24 -8.67 11.51
N LYS A 80 -23.96 -9.80 11.47
CA LYS A 80 -25.39 -9.85 11.76
C LYS A 80 -26.18 -8.78 10.98
N GLU A 81 -25.90 -8.68 9.68
CA GLU A 81 -26.52 -7.72 8.74
C GLU A 81 -26.23 -6.24 9.04
N LYS A 82 -25.30 -5.96 9.96
CA LYS A 82 -24.89 -4.60 10.32
C LYS A 82 -23.43 -4.34 9.94
N ILE A 83 -23.18 -3.12 9.50
CA ILE A 83 -21.89 -2.63 9.04
C ILE A 83 -21.18 -1.94 10.19
N TYR A 84 -19.98 -2.41 10.51
CA TYR A 84 -19.16 -1.85 11.57
C TYR A 84 -17.77 -1.47 11.09
N LEU A 85 -17.27 -0.35 11.62
CA LEU A 85 -15.88 0.05 11.53
C LEU A 85 -15.07 -0.58 12.68
N SER A 86 -13.99 -1.25 12.31
CA SER A 86 -13.02 -1.83 13.24
C SER A 86 -11.68 -1.13 13.09
N LEU A 87 -11.36 -0.28 14.07
CA LEU A 87 -10.04 0.35 14.23
C LEU A 87 -9.44 -0.06 15.57
N ASN A 88 -8.11 -0.19 15.63
CA ASN A 88 -7.41 -0.56 16.85
C ASN A 88 -7.56 0.48 17.99
N GLN A 89 -7.92 1.72 17.64
CA GLN A 89 -8.09 2.83 18.56
C GLN A 89 -9.43 2.79 19.30
N PHE A 90 -10.39 1.99 18.84
CA PHE A 90 -11.68 1.79 19.51
C PHE A 90 -11.71 0.43 20.21
N GLU A 91 -12.23 0.36 21.44
CA GLU A 91 -12.31 -0.90 22.20
C GLU A 91 -13.31 -1.89 21.59
N LYS A 92 -14.37 -1.34 20.99
CA LYS A 92 -15.43 -2.07 20.30
C LYS A 92 -15.57 -1.51 18.90
N LYS A 93 -16.06 -2.35 17.99
CA LYS A 93 -16.42 -1.90 16.64
C LYS A 93 -17.53 -0.84 16.74
N VAL A 94 -17.44 0.17 15.89
CA VAL A 94 -18.37 1.32 15.91
C VAL A 94 -19.26 1.27 14.67
N PRO A 95 -20.57 1.57 14.78
CA PRO A 95 -21.43 1.70 13.61
C PRO A 95 -20.92 2.87 12.75
N MET A 96 -21.09 2.76 11.43
CA MET A 96 -20.73 3.81 10.49
C MET A 96 -21.97 4.51 9.96
N GLY A 97 -21.89 5.84 9.85
CA GLY A 97 -22.95 6.66 9.29
C GLY A 97 -22.44 8.01 8.83
N MET A 98 -23.27 8.70 8.06
CA MET A 98 -23.16 10.14 7.80
C MET A 98 -24.43 10.81 8.33
N GLU A 99 -24.39 12.12 8.49
CA GLU A 99 -25.50 12.87 9.09
C GLU A 99 -26.81 12.75 8.31
N SER A 100 -26.75 12.68 6.98
CA SER A 100 -27.93 12.52 6.13
C SER A 100 -28.03 11.09 5.59
N ASP A 101 -28.99 10.32 6.11
CA ASP A 101 -29.30 8.98 5.60
C ASP A 101 -29.66 9.00 4.11
N GLN A 102 -30.31 10.07 3.65
CA GLN A 102 -30.65 10.24 2.23
C GLN A 102 -29.39 10.33 1.37
N GLU A 103 -28.38 11.09 1.80
CA GLU A 103 -27.11 11.17 1.09
C GLU A 103 -26.39 9.82 1.09
N VAL A 104 -26.37 9.13 2.24
CA VAL A 104 -25.81 7.78 2.40
C VAL A 104 -26.38 6.87 1.34
N VAL A 105 -27.70 6.69 1.29
CA VAL A 105 -28.36 5.80 0.33
C VAL A 105 -28.07 6.22 -1.13
N GLN A 106 -28.10 7.52 -1.43
CA GLN A 106 -27.84 8.01 -2.78
C GLN A 106 -26.40 7.76 -3.26
N MET A 107 -25.41 7.77 -2.36
CA MET A 107 -24.02 7.48 -2.72
C MET A 107 -23.78 6.03 -3.15
N PHE A 108 -24.59 5.08 -2.67
CA PHE A 108 -24.51 3.67 -3.08
C PHE A 108 -25.13 3.41 -4.45
N GLY A 109 -26.04 4.27 -4.89
CA GLY A 109 -26.67 4.23 -6.20
C GLY A 109 -28.14 3.85 -6.15
N ARG A 110 -28.69 3.47 -7.31
CA ARG A 110 -30.13 3.27 -7.52
C ARG A 110 -30.63 1.84 -7.23
N ASP A 111 -29.73 0.90 -6.98
CA ASP A 111 -30.12 -0.49 -6.69
C ASP A 111 -30.71 -0.58 -5.28
N LEU A 112 -31.98 -0.95 -5.21
CA LEU A 112 -32.73 -1.06 -3.96
C LEU A 112 -32.11 -2.07 -2.98
N ARG A 113 -31.35 -3.05 -3.47
CA ARG A 113 -30.71 -4.07 -2.63
C ARG A 113 -29.67 -3.47 -1.69
N TYR A 114 -28.99 -2.40 -2.11
CA TYR A 114 -28.03 -1.70 -1.24
C TYR A 114 -28.75 -0.99 -0.10
N GLY A 115 -29.90 -0.37 -0.36
CA GLY A 115 -30.74 0.23 0.68
C GLY A 115 -31.19 -0.81 1.71
N ALA A 116 -31.62 -1.99 1.27
CA ALA A 116 -32.00 -3.08 2.16
C ALA A 116 -30.84 -3.55 3.06
N LEU A 117 -29.61 -3.60 2.55
CA LEU A 117 -28.41 -3.96 3.32
C LEU A 117 -27.96 -2.88 4.31
N LEU A 118 -28.32 -1.60 4.08
CA LEU A 118 -27.97 -0.48 4.96
C LEU A 118 -28.97 -0.29 6.10
N LEU A 119 -30.23 -0.64 5.88
CA LEU A 119 -31.32 -0.38 6.82
C LEU A 119 -31.03 -0.86 8.25
N PRO A 120 -30.49 -2.08 8.50
CA PRO A 120 -30.20 -2.53 9.86
C PRO A 120 -29.14 -1.67 10.58
N SER A 121 -28.21 -1.07 9.83
CA SER A 121 -27.20 -0.14 10.39
C SER A 121 -27.78 1.23 10.68
N ILE A 122 -28.68 1.73 9.83
CA ILE A 122 -29.37 3.01 10.06
C ILE A 122 -30.26 2.90 11.32
N GLU A 123 -31.02 1.81 11.45
CA GLU A 123 -31.84 1.54 12.63
C GLU A 123 -31.01 1.43 13.91
N GLU A 124 -29.80 0.87 13.82
CA GLU A 124 -28.88 0.81 14.97
C GLU A 124 -28.40 2.20 15.40
N CYS A 125 -28.05 3.08 14.46
CA CYS A 125 -27.68 4.47 14.78
C CYS A 125 -28.84 5.21 15.47
N ALA A 126 -30.08 5.04 14.97
CA ALA A 126 -31.27 5.61 15.60
C ALA A 126 -31.52 5.06 17.01
N SER A 127 -31.27 3.76 17.23
CA SER A 127 -31.38 3.12 18.55
C SER A 127 -30.37 3.65 19.58
N HIS A 128 -29.24 4.18 19.11
CA HIS A 128 -28.24 4.85 19.93
C HIS A 128 -28.50 6.35 20.13
N HIS A 129 -29.59 6.88 19.57
CA HIS A 129 -29.95 8.30 19.60
C HIS A 129 -28.85 9.22 19.05
N VAL A 130 -28.18 8.77 17.98
CA VAL A 130 -27.15 9.55 17.28
C VAL A 130 -27.79 10.14 16.01
N TYR A 131 -28.07 11.44 16.02
CA TYR A 131 -28.70 12.14 14.89
C TYR A 131 -27.85 13.29 14.36
N THR A 132 -26.96 13.85 15.19
CA THR A 132 -26.09 14.96 14.83
C THR A 132 -24.61 14.57 14.84
N GLN A 133 -23.77 15.36 14.18
CA GLN A 133 -22.32 15.15 14.18
C GLN A 133 -21.73 15.23 15.60
N GLN A 134 -22.25 16.12 16.46
CA GLN A 134 -21.77 16.29 17.83
C GLN A 134 -22.09 15.05 18.68
N GLU A 135 -23.32 14.54 18.62
CA GLU A 135 -23.72 13.31 19.30
C GLU A 135 -22.90 12.11 18.81
N ALA A 136 -22.59 12.05 17.50
CA ALA A 136 -21.74 10.99 16.94
C ALA A 136 -20.31 11.06 17.49
N LEU A 137 -19.73 12.25 17.59
CA LEU A 137 -18.39 12.45 18.17
C LEU A 137 -18.37 12.07 19.66
N GLU A 138 -19.37 12.47 20.44
CA GLU A 138 -19.52 12.09 21.85
C GLU A 138 -19.67 10.58 22.02
N PHE A 139 -20.49 9.95 21.18
CA PHE A 139 -20.63 8.49 21.16
C PHE A 139 -19.29 7.80 20.88
N LEU A 140 -18.52 8.30 19.91
CA LEU A 140 -17.21 7.75 19.57
C LEU A 140 -16.18 7.97 20.68
N GLU A 141 -16.18 9.12 21.35
CA GLU A 141 -15.31 9.41 22.49
C GLU A 141 -15.44 8.38 23.61
N GLY A 142 -16.68 7.96 23.91
CA GLY A 142 -16.97 6.91 24.88
C GLY A 142 -16.45 5.52 24.47
N LYS A 143 -16.09 5.32 23.20
CA LYS A 143 -15.55 4.06 22.65
C LYS A 143 -14.05 4.07 22.42
N VAL A 144 -13.39 5.24 22.52
CA VAL A 144 -11.94 5.36 22.37
C VAL A 144 -11.24 4.56 23.46
N ALA A 145 -10.34 3.67 23.07
CA ALA A 145 -9.56 2.86 23.99
C ALA A 145 -8.75 3.74 24.95
N LYS A 146 -8.78 3.40 26.24
CA LYS A 146 -8.04 4.12 27.28
C LYS A 146 -6.53 3.90 27.08
N SER A 147 -5.89 4.79 26.32
CA SER A 147 -4.43 4.82 26.18
C SER A 147 -3.80 5.62 27.33
N ARG A 148 -2.75 5.07 27.96
CA ARG A 148 -1.98 5.71 29.05
C ARG A 148 -0.93 6.73 28.57
N PHE A 149 -0.79 6.97 27.27
CA PHE A 149 0.33 7.72 26.69
C PHE A 149 -0.08 8.85 25.73
N TYR A 150 -1.00 9.73 26.13
CA TYR A 150 -1.30 10.94 25.34
C TYR A 150 -1.17 12.22 26.16
N SER A 151 -0.58 13.24 25.51
CA SER A 151 -0.32 14.57 26.06
C SER A 151 -1.60 15.38 26.25
N ALA A 152 -1.62 16.24 27.27
CA ALA A 152 -2.72 17.13 27.65
C ALA A 152 -3.22 18.08 26.54
N SER A 153 -2.48 18.23 25.43
CA SER A 153 -2.87 19.07 24.28
C SER A 153 -4.04 18.52 23.46
N VAL A 154 -4.38 17.23 23.58
CA VAL A 154 -5.42 16.55 22.79
C VAL A 154 -6.83 16.70 23.39
N GLU A 155 -6.95 17.25 24.61
CA GLU A 155 -8.25 17.38 25.30
C GLU A 155 -9.19 18.41 24.66
N LYS A 156 -8.68 19.39 23.90
CA LYS A 156 -9.51 20.46 23.31
C LYS A 156 -10.26 20.09 22.02
N GLU A 157 -9.73 19.18 21.21
CA GLU A 157 -10.30 18.82 19.89
C GLU A 157 -11.08 17.49 19.93
N GLY A 158 -10.94 16.71 21.01
CA GLY A 158 -11.49 15.36 21.11
C GLY A 158 -10.59 14.33 20.44
N ARG A 159 -10.30 13.24 21.16
CA ARG A 159 -9.54 12.08 20.68
C ARG A 159 -10.21 11.41 19.47
N ALA A 160 -11.54 11.32 19.47
CA ALA A 160 -12.30 10.71 18.39
C ALA A 160 -12.11 11.47 17.06
N MET A 161 -12.11 12.80 17.11
CA MET A 161 -11.89 13.64 15.94
C MET A 161 -10.50 13.41 15.33
N VAL A 162 -9.47 13.34 16.18
CA VAL A 162 -8.09 13.04 15.74
C VAL A 162 -8.00 11.64 15.12
N ILE A 163 -8.68 10.64 15.69
CA ILE A 163 -8.71 9.28 15.11
C ILE A 163 -9.37 9.29 13.73
N LEU A 164 -10.50 9.99 13.57
CA LEU A 164 -11.19 10.10 12.29
C LEU A 164 -10.37 10.87 11.25
N ARG A 165 -9.64 11.90 11.67
CA ARG A 165 -8.83 12.75 10.79
C ARG A 165 -7.52 12.07 10.37
N ASP A 166 -6.80 11.50 11.32
CA ASP A 166 -5.42 11.09 11.11
C ASP A 166 -5.31 9.57 10.91
N VAL A 167 -6.10 8.76 11.62
CA VAL A 167 -5.95 7.30 11.57
C VAL A 167 -6.88 6.64 10.56
N PHE A 168 -8.16 7.01 10.55
CA PHE A 168 -9.15 6.44 9.65
C PHE A 168 -8.84 6.79 8.20
N VAL A 169 -8.64 5.79 7.34
CA VAL A 169 -8.27 5.96 5.91
C VAL A 169 -7.19 7.03 5.74
N ALA A 170 -6.04 6.82 6.39
CA ALA A 170 -4.96 7.82 6.52
C ALA A 170 -4.35 8.28 5.19
N ASN A 171 -4.59 7.54 4.10
CA ASN A 171 -4.17 7.92 2.75
C ASN A 171 -5.00 9.06 2.15
N ILE A 172 -6.11 9.45 2.77
CA ILE A 172 -6.94 10.58 2.35
C ILE A 172 -6.77 11.72 3.36
N PRO A 173 -6.13 12.83 2.96
CA PRO A 173 -5.96 13.97 3.84
C PRO A 173 -7.30 14.70 4.04
N VAL A 174 -7.50 15.22 5.25
CA VAL A 174 -8.61 16.11 5.60
C VAL A 174 -8.05 17.52 5.67
N ARG A 175 -8.69 18.47 4.98
CA ARG A 175 -8.36 19.90 5.07
C ARG A 175 -9.55 20.61 5.70
N GLU A 176 -9.29 21.53 6.63
CA GLU A 176 -10.34 22.36 7.24
C GLU A 176 -11.50 21.55 7.87
N ASN A 177 -11.20 20.35 8.38
CA ASN A 177 -12.21 19.40 8.89
C ASN A 177 -13.28 18.99 7.86
N ASP A 178 -12.98 19.05 6.55
CA ASP A 178 -13.83 18.51 5.50
C ASP A 178 -13.58 17.00 5.28
N PHE A 179 -14.55 16.18 5.72
CA PHE A 179 -14.50 14.72 5.60
C PHE A 179 -15.12 14.20 4.29
N ARG A 180 -15.59 15.07 3.39
CA ARG A 180 -16.34 14.65 2.19
C ARG A 180 -15.61 13.63 1.33
N LEU A 181 -14.30 13.79 1.12
CA LEU A 181 -13.50 12.82 0.35
C LEU A 181 -13.37 11.48 1.07
N LYS A 182 -13.27 11.47 2.40
CA LYS A 182 -13.27 10.23 3.19
C LYS A 182 -14.63 9.55 3.12
N CYS A 183 -15.72 10.29 3.23
CA CYS A 183 -17.08 9.78 3.05
C CYS A 183 -17.27 9.15 1.67
N MET A 184 -16.84 9.82 0.60
CA MET A 184 -16.90 9.26 -0.76
C MET A 184 -16.07 7.98 -0.91
N TYR A 185 -14.86 7.94 -0.34
CA TYR A 185 -14.04 6.73 -0.37
C TYR A 185 -14.68 5.56 0.37
N VAL A 186 -15.25 5.84 1.53
CA VAL A 186 -16.00 4.86 2.33
C VAL A 186 -17.23 4.36 1.56
N ALA A 187 -17.96 5.23 0.88
CA ALA A 187 -19.08 4.84 0.03
C ALA A 187 -18.63 3.89 -1.08
N VAL A 188 -17.51 4.15 -1.75
CA VAL A 188 -16.94 3.22 -2.75
C VAL A 188 -16.52 1.89 -2.10
N MET A 189 -15.88 1.93 -0.94
CA MET A 189 -15.46 0.74 -0.20
C MET A 189 -16.65 -0.15 0.21
N LEU A 190 -17.70 0.47 0.74
CA LEU A 190 -18.94 -0.18 1.13
C LEU A 190 -19.72 -0.70 -0.08
N ARG A 191 -19.78 0.06 -1.19
CA ARG A 191 -20.42 -0.39 -2.43
C ARG A 191 -19.75 -1.65 -2.99
N ARG A 192 -18.42 -1.67 -3.06
CA ARG A 192 -17.66 -2.87 -3.47
C ARG A 192 -17.93 -4.06 -2.53
N MET A 193 -18.03 -3.80 -1.23
CA MET A 193 -18.37 -4.83 -0.24
C MET A 193 -19.78 -5.39 -0.46
N MET A 194 -20.78 -4.54 -0.71
CA MET A 194 -22.16 -4.95 -0.99
C MET A 194 -22.29 -5.69 -2.33
N GLU A 195 -21.60 -5.23 -3.36
CA GLU A 195 -21.51 -5.94 -4.64
C GLU A 195 -20.96 -7.35 -4.45
N ALA A 196 -19.95 -7.53 -3.58
CA ALA A 196 -19.40 -8.84 -3.24
C ALA A 196 -20.33 -9.73 -2.39
N ILE A 197 -21.18 -9.12 -1.56
CA ILE A 197 -22.22 -9.85 -0.81
C ILE A 197 -23.28 -10.41 -1.77
N ILE A 198 -23.69 -9.60 -2.74
CA ILE A 198 -24.71 -9.97 -3.75
C ILE A 198 -24.13 -10.94 -4.78
N ASN A 199 -22.88 -10.71 -5.21
CA ASN A 199 -22.17 -11.51 -6.20
C ASN A 199 -20.82 -11.98 -5.65
N LYS A 200 -20.72 -13.28 -5.36
CA LYS A 200 -19.49 -13.88 -4.81
C LYS A 200 -18.29 -13.77 -5.75
N ASP A 201 -18.51 -13.66 -7.07
CA ASP A 201 -17.44 -13.51 -8.05
C ASP A 201 -16.80 -12.11 -8.03
N ALA A 202 -17.39 -11.15 -7.32
CA ALA A 202 -16.84 -9.81 -7.15
C ALA A 202 -15.83 -9.68 -5.99
N MET A 203 -15.53 -10.79 -5.29
CA MET A 203 -14.49 -10.83 -4.25
C MET A 203 -13.09 -10.63 -4.86
N ASP A 204 -12.21 -9.93 -4.13
CA ASP A 204 -10.82 -9.77 -4.57
C ASP A 204 -10.03 -11.08 -4.33
N ASP A 205 -9.32 -11.56 -5.35
CA ASP A 205 -8.36 -12.65 -5.18
C ASP A 205 -7.15 -12.14 -4.38
N LYS A 206 -7.01 -12.64 -3.15
CA LYS A 206 -5.96 -12.30 -2.19
C LYS A 206 -4.54 -12.45 -2.74
N TYR A 207 -4.35 -13.28 -3.77
CA TYR A 207 -3.05 -13.61 -4.35
C TYR A 207 -2.68 -12.78 -5.58
N ARG A 208 -3.62 -12.03 -6.18
CA ARG A 208 -3.33 -11.18 -7.35
C ARG A 208 -3.10 -9.73 -6.95
N ARG A 209 -1.86 -9.44 -6.51
CA ARG A 209 -1.01 -8.30 -6.97
C ARG A 209 0.00 -7.91 -5.89
N ILE A 210 1.21 -8.32 -6.19
CA ILE A 210 2.44 -8.06 -5.47
C ILE A 210 2.81 -6.59 -5.68
N SER A 211 2.93 -5.80 -4.61
CA SER A 211 3.74 -4.60 -4.64
C SER A 211 5.16 -4.98 -4.21
N LEU A 212 6.08 -5.16 -5.17
CA LEU A 212 7.49 -5.49 -4.93
C LEU A 212 8.29 -4.32 -4.30
N LEU A 213 7.68 -3.15 -4.14
CA LEU A 213 8.40 -1.88 -4.06
C LEU A 213 8.83 -1.40 -2.66
N GLU A 214 8.43 -2.05 -1.56
CA GLU A 214 8.53 -1.37 -0.25
C GLU A 214 9.25 -2.14 0.86
N THR A 215 9.83 -3.29 0.57
CA THR A 215 10.68 -4.03 1.53
C THR A 215 12.01 -3.29 1.81
N ILE A 216 12.41 -2.34 0.96
CA ILE A 216 13.73 -1.68 1.01
C ILE A 216 13.78 -0.50 2.01
N ASN A 217 12.65 0.15 2.33
CA ASN A 217 12.63 1.35 3.18
C ASN A 217 12.74 1.08 4.70
N LYS A 218 13.15 -0.12 5.12
CA LYS A 218 13.33 -0.50 6.54
C LYS A 218 14.76 -0.88 6.92
N PHE A 219 15.75 -0.59 6.07
CA PHE A 219 17.15 -0.91 6.37
C PHE A 219 17.87 0.23 7.11
N PRO A 220 18.80 -0.09 8.02
CA PRO A 220 19.57 0.90 8.78
C PRO A 220 20.36 1.83 7.84
N PHE A 221 20.50 3.09 8.26
CA PHE A 221 21.05 4.26 7.53
C PHE A 221 22.34 4.00 6.71
N HIS A 222 23.14 2.99 7.04
CA HIS A 222 24.36 2.64 6.30
C HIS A 222 24.08 2.07 4.88
N TYR A 223 22.96 1.38 4.66
CA TYR A 223 22.56 0.87 3.33
C TYR A 223 21.85 1.92 2.46
N LEU A 224 21.31 2.97 3.08
CA LEU A 224 20.63 4.07 2.39
C LEU A 224 21.61 4.98 1.66
N PHE A 225 22.84 5.11 2.17
CA PHE A 225 23.86 6.00 1.63
C PHE A 225 24.30 5.59 0.21
N THR A 226 24.49 4.28 -0.02
CA THR A 226 24.87 3.72 -1.33
C THR A 226 23.73 3.81 -2.35
N TYR A 227 22.48 3.64 -1.91
CA TYR A 227 21.29 3.75 -2.76
C TYR A 227 20.99 5.20 -3.17
N TYR A 228 21.13 6.15 -2.24
CA TYR A 228 20.89 7.58 -2.52
C TYR A 228 21.96 8.15 -3.45
N HIS A 229 23.22 7.75 -3.30
CA HIS A 229 24.29 8.11 -4.23
C HIS A 229 24.04 7.55 -5.64
N PHE A 230 23.59 6.29 -5.72
CA PHE A 230 23.26 5.65 -7.00
C PHE A 230 22.07 6.32 -7.71
N GLN A 231 20.97 6.62 -7.00
CA GLN A 231 19.84 7.37 -7.57
C GLN A 231 20.23 8.79 -8.00
N ARG A 232 21.14 9.46 -7.28
CA ARG A 232 21.60 10.80 -7.65
C ARG A 232 22.50 10.78 -8.89
N CYS A 233 23.40 9.81 -9.01
CA CYS A 233 24.23 9.59 -10.21
C CYS A 233 23.39 9.25 -11.46
N LEU A 234 22.27 8.55 -11.29
CA LEU A 234 21.30 8.30 -12.37
C LEU A 234 20.55 9.57 -12.79
N ARG A 235 20.05 10.34 -11.81
CA ARG A 235 19.27 11.57 -12.06
C ARG A 235 20.12 12.70 -12.67
N GLU A 236 21.42 12.74 -12.37
CA GLU A 236 22.39 13.70 -12.94
C GLU A 236 23.00 13.24 -14.29
N ARG A 237 22.50 12.13 -14.90
CA ARG A 237 23.01 11.52 -16.16
C ARG A 237 24.50 11.18 -16.17
N MET A 238 25.16 11.13 -15.01
CA MET A 238 26.59 10.80 -14.89
C MET A 238 26.94 9.40 -15.43
N LEU A 239 25.94 8.51 -15.49
CA LEU A 239 26.08 7.14 -15.95
C LEU A 239 25.46 6.87 -17.32
N GLY A 240 25.01 7.90 -18.05
CA GLY A 240 24.52 7.76 -19.44
C GLY A 240 23.20 6.99 -19.62
N VAL A 241 22.40 6.86 -18.56
CA VAL A 241 21.14 6.09 -18.55
C VAL A 241 19.99 6.93 -19.09
N GLU A 242 19.27 6.42 -20.09
CA GLU A 242 18.06 7.01 -20.68
C GLU A 242 16.82 6.56 -19.87
N GLU A 243 15.99 7.51 -19.44
CA GLU A 243 14.82 7.24 -18.59
C GLU A 243 13.65 6.57 -19.35
N LEU A 244 12.95 5.66 -18.66
CA LEU A 244 11.89 4.83 -19.25
C LEU A 244 10.65 5.62 -19.69
N GLU A 245 10.37 6.76 -19.07
CA GLU A 245 9.18 7.59 -19.36
C GLU A 245 9.24 8.28 -20.74
N LEU A 246 10.42 8.31 -21.38
CA LEU A 246 10.65 8.98 -22.66
C LEU A 246 10.86 8.02 -23.84
N MET A 247 10.69 6.71 -23.63
CA MET A 247 11.02 5.69 -24.62
C MET A 247 9.78 4.96 -25.15
N SER A 248 9.75 4.74 -26.46
CA SER A 248 8.77 3.86 -27.10
C SER A 248 9.11 2.38 -26.88
N ALA A 249 8.10 1.51 -27.00
CA ALA A 249 8.31 0.05 -26.91
C ALA A 249 9.33 -0.46 -27.95
N GLU A 250 9.35 0.12 -29.15
CA GLU A 250 10.30 -0.22 -30.22
C GLU A 250 11.73 0.15 -29.85
N GLU A 251 11.92 1.30 -29.19
CA GLU A 251 13.24 1.73 -28.71
C GLU A 251 13.73 0.87 -27.54
N LEU A 252 12.83 0.38 -26.69
CA LEU A 252 13.18 -0.50 -25.57
C LEU A 252 13.74 -1.84 -26.06
N HIS A 253 13.21 -2.35 -27.17
CA HIS A 253 13.58 -3.64 -27.77
C HIS A 253 14.66 -3.53 -28.87
N ALA A 254 15.23 -2.36 -29.09
CA ALA A 254 16.32 -2.20 -30.06
C ALA A 254 17.55 -3.05 -29.69
N PRO A 255 18.30 -3.61 -30.66
CA PRO A 255 19.39 -4.56 -30.40
C PRO A 255 20.57 -4.00 -29.58
N ASN A 256 20.66 -2.67 -29.45
CA ASN A 256 21.67 -1.98 -28.63
C ASN A 256 21.06 -1.37 -27.35
N SER A 257 20.05 -2.04 -26.79
CA SER A 257 19.27 -1.59 -25.63
C SER A 257 19.48 -2.52 -24.45
N TYR A 258 20.18 -2.04 -23.43
CA TYR A 258 20.42 -2.80 -22.21
C TYR A 258 19.64 -2.16 -21.08
N LEU A 259 18.71 -2.92 -20.50
CA LEU A 259 17.90 -2.45 -19.38
C LEU A 259 18.75 -2.44 -18.11
N ILE A 260 18.73 -1.30 -17.42
CA ILE A 260 19.32 -1.20 -16.09
C ILE A 260 18.21 -1.52 -15.11
N ILE A 261 18.32 -2.69 -14.51
CA ILE A 261 17.38 -3.19 -13.53
C ILE A 261 18.10 -3.21 -12.19
N LEU A 262 17.63 -2.41 -11.24
CA LEU A 262 18.10 -2.48 -9.86
C LEU A 262 16.92 -2.90 -8.98
N ASN A 263 17.12 -3.95 -8.18
CA ASN A 263 16.11 -4.43 -7.23
C ASN A 263 14.74 -4.71 -7.89
N GLY A 264 14.74 -5.21 -9.13
CA GLY A 264 13.51 -5.54 -9.88
C GLY A 264 12.78 -4.35 -10.49
N LEU A 265 13.29 -3.12 -10.31
CA LEU A 265 12.82 -1.91 -10.97
C LEU A 265 13.64 -1.64 -12.23
N ILE A 266 12.98 -1.49 -13.37
CA ILE A 266 13.61 -0.98 -14.59
C ILE A 266 13.84 0.51 -14.39
N LEU A 267 15.11 0.90 -14.19
CA LEU A 267 15.51 2.28 -13.97
C LEU A 267 15.68 3.06 -15.28
N GLY A 268 15.94 2.35 -16.37
CA GLY A 268 16.12 2.93 -17.69
C GLY A 268 16.92 2.03 -18.62
N LYS A 269 17.38 2.60 -19.72
CA LYS A 269 18.17 1.93 -20.76
C LYS A 269 19.56 2.52 -20.84
N HIS A 270 20.55 1.70 -21.14
CA HIS A 270 21.88 2.13 -21.50
C HIS A 270 22.34 1.44 -22.78
N ARG A 271 23.15 2.12 -23.59
CA ARG A 271 23.63 1.58 -24.89
C ARG A 271 25.00 0.92 -24.82
N ARG A 272 25.74 1.13 -23.72
CA ARG A 272 27.14 0.69 -23.51
C ARG A 272 27.33 0.06 -22.12
N PRO A 273 26.84 -1.16 -21.87
CA PRO A 273 26.77 -1.77 -20.52
C PRO A 273 28.14 -1.89 -19.84
N LYS A 274 29.21 -2.18 -20.60
CA LYS A 274 30.58 -2.25 -20.06
C LYS A 274 31.07 -0.93 -19.46
N GLN A 275 30.77 0.20 -20.10
CA GLN A 275 31.14 1.52 -19.58
C GLN A 275 30.32 1.90 -18.34
N PHE A 276 29.03 1.54 -18.34
CA PHE A 276 28.16 1.72 -17.18
C PHE A 276 28.69 0.94 -15.96
N ALA A 277 29.02 -0.35 -16.14
CA ALA A 277 29.58 -1.19 -15.08
C ALA A 277 30.93 -0.69 -14.54
N GLN A 278 31.82 -0.22 -15.42
CA GLN A 278 33.11 0.35 -15.01
C GLN A 278 32.95 1.67 -14.25
N ALA A 279 32.03 2.53 -14.68
CA ALA A 279 31.71 3.78 -13.97
C ALA A 279 31.09 3.48 -12.59
N MET A 280 30.22 2.47 -12.52
CA MET A 280 29.61 2.00 -11.29
C MET A 280 30.59 1.44 -10.26
N ARG A 281 31.66 0.77 -10.70
CA ARG A 281 32.72 0.26 -9.81
C ARG A 281 33.65 1.34 -9.26
N LYS A 282 33.63 2.54 -9.85
CA LYS A 282 34.45 3.70 -9.44
C LYS A 282 33.70 4.67 -8.50
N LEU A 283 32.39 4.44 -8.31
CA LEU A 283 31.52 5.15 -7.36
C LEU A 283 31.57 4.47 -5.99
#